data_AF-A0A368VP75-F1
#
_entry.id   AF-A0A368VP75-F1
#
_cell.length_a   1.000
_cell.length_b   1.000
_cell.length_c   1.000
_cell.angle_alpha   90.00
_cell.angle_beta   90.00
_cell.angle_gamma   90.00
#
_symmetry.space_group_name_H-M   'P 1'
#
loop_
_entity.id
_entity.type
_entity.pdbx_description
1 polymer ?
#
loop_
_entity_poly.entity_id
_entity_poly.type
_entity_poly.pdbx_seq_one_letter_code
_entity_poly.pdbx_strand_id
1 'polypeptide(L)'
;MTPTPLTEVPWNSPCSPRCGFRIDAAKHIPAADIAAIEDRLTEPVYLYQEVIHGAGEPITPEEYTANGDVTEFRYGRDLAKIFDHEKLAHLRTFASVLPSEQAVVFTDNHDTQRHGDVLTHADGRTHELANAFMLAWPYGTPRVMSSYAFSDPDAGPPTAGSGITEDVDCSAAAWQCEHRQPRIANMVEFHNVVQGTGVTGWWDNGNDSIAFGRGDRGYLVLNDEDSALTGRSFHTSLPAGTYCDVFHGRVTATGCTGPTYTVNAAGWFRADVAAHDGVALHAGANVG
;
A
#
# COMPACT_ATOMS: atom_id res chain seq x y z
N MET A 1 14.12 -19.87 -33.57
CA MET A 1 13.99 -18.96 -32.41
C MET A 1 13.20 -17.76 -32.88
N THR A 2 11.89 -17.84 -32.70
CA THR A 2 10.93 -16.75 -32.92
C THR A 2 10.48 -16.33 -31.52
N PRO A 3 10.47 -15.03 -31.18
CA PRO A 3 9.99 -14.59 -29.88
C PRO A 3 8.49 -14.90 -29.79
N THR A 4 8.10 -15.62 -28.75
CA THR A 4 6.69 -15.74 -28.37
C THR A 4 6.18 -14.34 -28.01
N PRO A 5 5.10 -13.85 -28.64
CA PRO A 5 4.52 -12.56 -28.27
C PRO A 5 4.03 -12.67 -26.82
N LEU A 6 4.35 -11.67 -26.00
CA LEU A 6 3.59 -11.39 -24.80
C LEU A 6 2.15 -11.26 -25.24
N THR A 7 1.28 -12.16 -24.79
CA THR A 7 -0.16 -12.04 -25.00
C THR A 7 -0.59 -10.73 -24.35
N GLU A 8 -0.82 -9.72 -25.19
CA GLU A 8 -1.54 -8.51 -24.83
C GLU A 8 -2.83 -8.92 -24.14
N VAL A 9 -2.99 -8.52 -22.88
CA VAL A 9 -4.29 -8.54 -22.24
C VAL A 9 -5.17 -7.60 -23.06
N PRO A 10 -6.25 -8.09 -23.71
CA PRO A 10 -7.04 -7.24 -24.57
C PRO A 10 -7.65 -6.10 -23.75
N TRP A 11 -7.35 -4.87 -24.13
CA TRP A 11 -7.97 -3.63 -23.64
C TRP A 11 -9.44 -3.49 -24.10
N ASN A 12 -10.24 -4.53 -23.90
CA ASN A 12 -11.66 -4.51 -24.26
C ASN A 12 -12.50 -4.18 -23.03
N SER A 13 -12.89 -2.90 -22.96
CA SER A 13 -13.82 -2.21 -22.03
C SER A 13 -13.12 -1.40 -20.93
N PRO A 14 -12.81 -0.11 -21.16
CA PRO A 14 -12.07 0.72 -20.20
C PRO A 14 -12.87 1.17 -18.97
N CYS A 15 -14.15 0.81 -18.82
CA CYS A 15 -15.00 1.31 -17.73
C CYS A 15 -16.03 0.25 -17.26
N SER A 16 -15.67 -0.57 -16.26
CA SER A 16 -16.60 -1.19 -15.28
C SER A 16 -15.80 -2.03 -14.25
N PRO A 17 -16.12 -2.04 -12.93
CA PRO A 17 -16.98 -1.15 -12.15
C PRO A 17 -16.19 -0.11 -11.32
N ARG A 18 -14.90 0.11 -11.62
CA ARG A 18 -13.98 0.93 -10.79
C ARG A 18 -13.49 2.23 -11.44
N CYS A 19 -14.16 2.70 -12.49
CA CYS A 19 -13.88 4.03 -13.04
C CYS A 19 -14.70 5.06 -12.25
N GLY A 20 -14.08 6.18 -11.91
CA GLY A 20 -14.58 7.04 -10.86
C GLY A 20 -13.92 8.41 -10.80
N PHE A 21 -14.35 9.20 -9.82
CA PHE A 21 -13.85 10.55 -9.60
C PHE A 21 -13.33 10.71 -8.18
N ARG A 22 -12.21 11.43 -8.06
CA ARG A 22 -11.77 12.08 -6.83
C ARG A 22 -12.46 13.43 -6.75
N ILE A 23 -13.29 13.64 -5.75
CA ILE A 23 -13.89 14.95 -5.50
C ILE A 23 -12.90 15.76 -4.66
N ASP A 24 -12.22 16.69 -5.31
CA ASP A 24 -11.30 17.64 -4.70
C ASP A 24 -12.02 18.54 -3.70
N ALA A 25 -11.33 18.89 -2.60
CA ALA A 25 -11.81 19.88 -1.64
C ALA A 25 -13.27 19.68 -1.18
N ALA A 26 -13.73 18.42 -1.10
CA ALA A 26 -15.12 18.07 -0.78
C ALA A 26 -15.58 18.68 0.55
N LYS A 27 -14.66 18.81 1.52
CA LYS A 27 -14.88 19.50 2.80
C LYS A 27 -15.46 20.92 2.67
N HIS A 28 -15.19 21.61 1.56
CA HIS A 28 -15.62 22.98 1.31
C HIS A 28 -16.97 23.08 0.60
N ILE A 29 -17.63 21.94 0.35
CA ILE A 29 -18.96 21.84 -0.24
C ILE A 29 -19.86 21.15 0.79
N PRO A 30 -21.07 21.66 1.08
CA PRO A 30 -22.02 20.95 1.93
C PRO A 30 -22.23 19.52 1.42
N ALA A 31 -22.19 18.51 2.31
CA ALA A 31 -22.32 17.11 1.91
C ALA A 31 -23.61 16.83 1.11
N ALA A 32 -24.70 17.55 1.42
CA ALA A 32 -25.96 17.46 0.68
C ALA A 32 -25.88 17.98 -0.76
N ASP A 33 -25.01 18.97 -1.04
CA ASP A 33 -24.81 19.48 -2.40
C ASP A 33 -24.01 18.49 -3.24
N ILE A 34 -23.04 17.78 -2.64
CA ILE A 34 -22.35 16.66 -3.31
C ILE A 34 -23.34 15.54 -3.63
N ALA A 35 -24.20 15.15 -2.68
CA ALA A 35 -25.25 14.17 -2.91
C ALA A 35 -26.19 14.58 -4.07
N ALA A 36 -26.58 15.85 -4.12
CA ALA A 36 -27.40 16.37 -5.21
C ALA A 36 -26.68 16.36 -6.57
N ILE A 37 -25.35 16.50 -6.61
CA ILE A 37 -24.55 16.34 -7.83
C ILE A 37 -24.48 14.87 -8.24
N GLU A 38 -24.26 13.97 -7.28
CA GLU A 38 -24.24 12.52 -7.49
C GLU A 38 -25.58 12.01 -8.07
N ASP A 39 -26.72 12.48 -7.54
CA ASP A 39 -28.08 12.15 -8.03
C ASP A 39 -28.31 12.50 -9.51
N ARG A 40 -27.45 13.34 -10.11
CA ARG A 40 -27.54 13.72 -11.53
C ARG A 40 -26.71 12.82 -12.44
N LEU A 41 -25.89 11.93 -11.89
CA LEU A 41 -25.13 10.96 -12.67
C LEU A 41 -26.07 9.94 -13.30
N THR A 42 -25.85 9.62 -14.58
CA THR A 42 -26.70 8.69 -15.32
C THR A 42 -26.24 7.24 -15.21
N GLU A 43 -25.06 7.01 -14.64
CA GLU A 43 -24.43 5.69 -14.49
C GLU A 43 -23.73 5.63 -13.11
N PRO A 44 -23.64 4.44 -12.49
CA PRO A 44 -22.89 4.29 -11.26
C PRO A 44 -21.39 4.50 -11.53
N VAL A 45 -20.77 5.37 -10.74
CA VAL A 45 -19.32 5.61 -10.77
C VAL A 45 -18.76 5.46 -9.36
N TYR A 46 -17.49 5.07 -9.26
CA TYR A 46 -16.81 5.09 -7.97
C TYR A 46 -16.51 6.55 -7.58
N LEU A 47 -16.91 6.97 -6.38
CA LEU A 47 -16.59 8.31 -5.86
C LEU A 47 -15.76 8.16 -4.60
N TYR A 48 -14.69 8.95 -4.53
CA TYR A 48 -14.04 9.20 -3.25
C TYR A 48 -13.75 10.68 -3.06
N GLN A 49 -13.85 11.12 -1.82
CA GLN A 49 -13.96 12.52 -1.48
C GLN A 49 -12.77 12.94 -0.65
N GLU A 50 -12.14 14.06 -1.01
CA GLU A 50 -11.12 14.65 -0.19
C GLU A 50 -11.74 15.46 0.96
N VAL A 51 -11.64 14.92 2.17
CA VAL A 51 -12.05 15.60 3.39
C VAL A 51 -10.94 15.47 4.43
N ILE A 52 -10.13 16.52 4.58
CA ILE A 52 -9.04 16.51 5.56
C ILE A 52 -9.63 16.77 6.96
N HIS A 53 -9.50 15.81 7.88
CA HIS A 53 -9.85 16.05 9.28
C HIS A 53 -8.92 17.10 9.92
N GLY A 54 -9.51 18.06 10.63
CA GLY A 54 -8.82 19.04 11.46
C GLY A 54 -9.40 19.06 12.88
N ALA A 55 -8.53 19.03 13.90
CA ALA A 55 -8.97 18.98 15.29
C ALA A 55 -9.74 20.26 15.67
N GLY A 56 -10.95 20.10 16.18
CA GLY A 56 -11.82 21.22 16.56
C GLY A 56 -12.51 21.93 15.40
N GLU A 57 -12.35 21.43 14.16
CA GLU A 57 -13.10 21.93 13.03
C GLU A 57 -14.53 21.37 13.00
N PRO A 58 -15.52 22.17 12.57
CA PRO A 58 -16.93 21.76 12.62
C PRO A 58 -17.32 20.79 11.50
N ILE A 59 -16.52 20.67 10.44
CA ILE A 59 -16.78 19.79 9.29
C ILE A 59 -15.83 18.59 9.36
N THR A 60 -16.42 17.40 9.34
CA THR A 60 -15.75 16.14 9.61
C THR A 60 -15.86 15.15 8.44
N PRO A 61 -14.87 14.27 8.19
CA PRO A 61 -14.94 13.25 7.13
C PRO A 61 -16.19 12.38 7.18
N GLU A 62 -16.68 12.09 8.37
CA GLU A 62 -17.80 11.20 8.65
C GLU A 62 -19.10 11.70 7.99
N GLU A 63 -19.27 13.02 7.83
CA GLU A 63 -20.42 13.65 7.16
C GLU A 63 -20.55 13.29 5.67
N TYR A 64 -19.47 12.82 5.05
CA TYR A 64 -19.37 12.60 3.61
C TYR A 64 -19.47 11.11 3.21
N THR A 65 -19.47 10.21 4.19
CA THR A 65 -19.48 8.75 3.98
C THR A 65 -20.75 8.22 3.28
N ALA A 66 -21.82 9.02 3.25
CA ALA A 66 -23.05 8.68 2.53
C ALA A 66 -22.94 8.86 1.00
N ASN A 67 -21.97 9.66 0.53
CA ASN A 67 -21.78 9.99 -0.89
C ASN A 67 -20.65 9.18 -1.58
N GLY A 68 -20.14 8.16 -0.89
CA GLY A 68 -18.99 7.35 -1.32
C GLY A 68 -17.84 7.35 -0.31
N ASP A 69 -16.68 6.85 -0.74
CA ASP A 69 -15.53 6.72 0.13
C ASP A 69 -14.93 8.10 0.46
N VAL A 70 -14.18 8.19 1.56
CA VAL A 70 -13.55 9.42 2.01
C VAL A 70 -12.07 9.18 2.30
N THR A 71 -11.22 10.13 1.93
CA THR A 71 -9.79 10.08 2.23
C THR A 71 -9.54 10.11 3.74
N GLU A 72 -8.97 9.05 4.32
CA GLU A 72 -8.65 8.99 5.74
C GLU A 72 -7.23 9.48 6.00
N PHE A 73 -7.05 10.81 6.01
CA PHE A 73 -5.74 11.45 6.19
C PHE A 73 -5.07 11.10 7.54
N ARG A 74 -5.83 10.71 8.56
CA ARG A 74 -5.26 10.31 9.86
C ARG A 74 -4.45 9.02 9.71
N TYR A 75 -4.86 8.11 8.82
CA TYR A 75 -4.15 6.85 8.55
C TYR A 75 -2.67 7.05 8.22
N GLY A 76 -2.37 7.88 7.21
CA GLY A 76 -0.98 8.11 6.77
C GLY A 76 -0.13 8.81 7.84
N ARG A 77 -0.72 9.77 8.56
CA ARG A 77 -0.04 10.50 9.65
C ARG A 77 0.24 9.61 10.86
N ASP A 78 -0.73 8.81 11.28
CA ASP A 78 -0.57 7.88 12.40
C ASP A 78 0.43 6.78 12.05
N LEU A 79 0.43 6.31 10.80
CA LEU A 79 1.42 5.35 10.31
C LEU A 79 2.82 5.95 10.34
N ALA A 80 3.01 7.15 9.78
CA ALA A 80 4.30 7.85 9.80
C ALA A 80 4.80 8.10 11.23
N LYS A 81 3.93 8.59 12.13
CA LYS A 81 4.25 8.75 13.55
C LYS A 81 4.75 7.45 14.18
N ILE A 82 4.15 6.31 13.86
CA ILE A 82 4.57 5.03 14.41
C ILE A 82 5.96 4.63 13.92
N PHE A 83 6.24 4.79 12.63
CA PHE A 83 7.54 4.49 12.04
C PHE A 83 8.65 5.46 12.50
N ASP A 84 8.36 6.76 12.61
CA ASP A 84 9.39 7.77 12.91
C ASP A 84 9.67 7.95 14.40
N HIS A 85 8.66 7.73 15.26
CA HIS A 85 8.69 8.20 16.64
C HIS A 85 8.16 7.20 17.67
N GLU A 86 7.58 6.08 17.23
CA GLU A 86 7.10 5.04 18.15
C GLU A 86 7.72 3.69 17.84
N LYS A 87 6.89 2.65 17.73
CA LYS A 87 7.31 1.26 17.59
C LYS A 87 6.37 0.52 16.68
N LEU A 88 6.88 -0.27 15.73
CA LEU A 88 6.01 -1.07 14.85
C LEU A 88 5.10 -2.02 15.62
N ALA A 89 5.50 -2.48 16.82
CA ALA A 89 4.65 -3.27 17.71
C ALA A 89 3.27 -2.62 18.02
N HIS A 90 3.17 -1.29 17.96
CA HIS A 90 1.90 -0.57 18.16
C HIS A 90 0.90 -0.79 17.00
N LEU A 91 1.36 -1.27 15.84
CA LEU A 91 0.51 -1.56 14.70
C LEU A 91 -0.43 -2.76 14.91
N ARG A 92 -0.27 -3.52 16.00
CA ARG A 92 -1.09 -4.69 16.33
C ARG A 92 -2.60 -4.40 16.30
N THR A 93 -2.98 -3.20 16.70
CA THR A 93 -4.36 -2.73 16.76
C THR A 93 -4.57 -1.52 15.87
N PHE A 94 -3.77 -1.38 14.81
CA PHE A 94 -3.83 -0.24 13.92
C PHE A 94 -5.22 -0.13 13.26
N ALA A 95 -5.82 1.04 13.39
CA ALA A 95 -7.11 1.37 12.83
C ALA A 95 -7.16 2.90 12.66
N SER A 96 -8.13 3.37 11.89
CA SER A 96 -8.47 4.79 11.86
C SER A 96 -9.98 4.97 12.07
N VAL A 97 -10.47 6.21 11.97
CA VAL A 97 -11.79 6.57 12.51
C VAL A 97 -12.92 6.21 11.55
N LEU A 98 -12.72 6.42 10.25
CA LEU A 98 -13.71 6.03 9.24
C LEU A 98 -13.93 4.50 9.22
N PRO A 99 -15.13 4.02 8.88
CA PRO A 99 -15.32 2.60 8.58
C PRO A 99 -14.37 2.15 7.46
N SER A 100 -13.78 0.97 7.61
CA SER A 100 -12.76 0.47 6.67
C SER A 100 -13.29 0.41 5.23
N GLU A 101 -14.56 0.05 5.06
CA GLU A 101 -15.23 -0.06 3.77
C GLU A 101 -15.55 1.28 3.10
N GLN A 102 -15.31 2.40 3.79
CA GLN A 102 -15.57 3.77 3.32
C GLN A 102 -14.32 4.65 3.35
N ALA A 103 -13.14 4.06 3.61
CA ALA A 103 -11.90 4.81 3.78
C ALA A 103 -10.97 4.58 2.57
N VAL A 104 -10.55 5.66 1.91
CA VAL A 104 -9.38 5.63 1.02
C VAL A 104 -8.15 5.97 1.84
N VAL A 105 -7.19 5.05 1.88
CA VAL A 105 -5.96 5.17 2.69
C VAL A 105 -4.72 5.26 1.82
N PHE A 106 -3.70 5.91 2.32
CA PHE A 106 -2.44 6.14 1.63
C PHE A 106 -1.36 6.48 2.66
N THR A 107 -0.10 6.14 2.36
CA THR A 107 1.06 6.62 3.13
C THR A 107 1.22 8.13 2.99
N ASP A 108 1.05 8.61 1.77
CA ASP A 108 1.17 10.01 1.37
C ASP A 108 0.27 10.32 0.16
N ASN A 109 0.00 11.61 -0.06
CA ASN A 109 -0.59 12.11 -1.30
C ASN A 109 0.25 13.26 -1.85
N HIS A 110 -0.16 13.81 -2.99
CA HIS A 110 0.51 14.96 -3.60
C HIS A 110 0.62 16.19 -2.68
N ASP A 111 -0.33 16.47 -1.79
CA ASP A 111 -0.23 17.61 -0.87
C ASP A 111 0.68 17.30 0.33
N THR A 112 0.45 16.20 1.03
CA THR A 112 1.14 15.86 2.28
C THR A 112 2.62 15.59 2.04
N GLN A 113 2.99 15.00 0.91
CA GLN A 113 4.41 14.77 0.59
C GLN A 113 5.22 16.07 0.39
N ARG A 114 4.55 17.22 0.25
CA ARG A 114 5.18 18.55 0.13
C ARG A 114 5.18 19.35 1.43
N HIS A 115 4.34 18.97 2.39
CA HIS A 115 4.10 19.74 3.61
C HIS A 115 4.44 18.99 4.91
N GLY A 116 4.81 17.70 4.82
CA GLY A 116 5.32 16.91 5.94
C GLY A 116 4.25 16.04 6.63
N ASP A 117 4.63 15.50 7.80
CA ASP A 117 3.84 14.64 8.68
C ASP A 117 3.42 13.29 8.08
N VAL A 118 4.06 12.86 7.00
CA VAL A 118 3.87 11.55 6.35
C VAL A 118 5.20 10.99 5.85
N LEU A 119 5.27 9.67 5.66
CA LEU A 119 6.37 9.02 4.95
C LEU A 119 6.17 9.15 3.44
N THR A 120 7.24 9.40 2.72
CA THR A 120 7.28 9.65 1.27
C THR A 120 8.41 8.88 0.60
N HIS A 121 8.49 8.93 -0.73
CA HIS A 121 9.63 8.35 -1.47
C HIS A 121 11.01 8.85 -1.00
N ALA A 122 11.09 10.03 -0.36
CA ALA A 122 12.34 10.57 0.17
C ALA A 122 12.88 9.77 1.38
N ASP A 123 12.00 9.04 2.08
CA ASP A 123 12.34 8.21 3.25
C ASP A 123 12.83 6.81 2.84
N GLY A 124 12.89 6.53 1.53
CA GLY A 124 13.48 5.33 0.96
C GLY A 124 12.87 4.04 1.51
N ARG A 125 13.68 3.25 2.22
CA ARG A 125 13.28 1.91 2.67
C ARG A 125 12.14 1.95 3.69
N THR A 126 12.11 2.95 4.56
CA THR A 126 11.03 3.12 5.56
C THR A 126 9.68 3.31 4.87
N HIS A 127 9.62 4.09 3.77
CA HIS A 127 8.41 4.26 2.97
C HIS A 127 7.95 2.98 2.27
N GLU A 128 8.88 2.16 1.79
CA GLU A 128 8.55 0.85 1.22
C GLU A 128 7.98 -0.11 2.29
N LEU A 129 8.53 -0.12 3.51
CA LEU A 129 8.00 -0.93 4.62
C LEU A 129 6.61 -0.44 5.06
N ALA A 130 6.40 0.87 5.12
CA ALA A 130 5.08 1.45 5.41
C ALA A 130 4.04 1.12 4.33
N ASN A 131 4.42 1.16 3.05
CA ASN A 131 3.57 0.70 1.95
C ASN A 131 3.28 -0.80 2.04
N ALA A 132 4.28 -1.62 2.38
CA ALA A 132 4.10 -3.05 2.58
C ALA A 132 3.10 -3.35 3.71
N PHE A 133 3.20 -2.63 4.83
CA PHE A 133 2.22 -2.71 5.92
C PHE A 133 0.83 -2.29 5.44
N MET A 134 0.70 -1.12 4.79
CA MET A 134 -0.60 -0.63 4.29
C MET A 134 -1.27 -1.64 3.34
N LEU A 135 -0.50 -2.23 2.42
CA LEU A 135 -1.01 -3.19 1.45
C LEU A 135 -1.36 -4.55 2.10
N ALA A 136 -0.66 -4.93 3.17
CA ALA A 136 -0.93 -6.16 3.91
C ALA A 136 -1.98 -6.01 5.03
N TRP A 137 -2.29 -4.81 5.49
CA TRP A 137 -3.23 -4.56 6.57
C TRP A 137 -4.69 -4.51 6.05
N PRO A 138 -5.68 -5.17 6.70
CA PRO A 138 -7.05 -5.19 6.23
C PRO A 138 -7.85 -3.94 6.64
N TYR A 139 -7.40 -2.76 6.22
CA TYR A 139 -8.11 -1.51 6.49
C TYR A 139 -8.08 -0.59 5.26
N GLY A 140 -9.25 -0.08 4.87
CA GLY A 140 -9.39 0.87 3.78
C GLY A 140 -9.16 0.29 2.38
N THR A 141 -9.36 1.15 1.39
CA THR A 141 -8.94 0.99 0.00
C THR A 141 -7.59 1.69 -0.17
N PRO A 142 -6.46 0.95 -0.28
CA PRO A 142 -5.14 1.56 -0.38
C PRO A 142 -4.91 2.23 -1.74
N ARG A 143 -4.29 3.41 -1.72
CA ARG A 143 -3.81 4.12 -2.91
C ARG A 143 -2.31 4.35 -2.79
N VAL A 144 -1.54 3.70 -3.66
CA VAL A 144 -0.09 3.91 -3.80
C VAL A 144 0.16 5.22 -4.55
N MET A 145 0.99 6.09 -3.99
CA MET A 145 1.42 7.32 -4.65
C MET A 145 2.45 7.00 -5.75
N SER A 146 2.49 7.81 -6.81
CA SER A 146 3.56 7.78 -7.80
C SER A 146 4.01 9.20 -8.09
N SER A 147 5.22 9.52 -7.67
CA SER A 147 5.74 10.89 -7.59
C SER A 147 6.75 11.20 -8.68
N TYR A 148 7.16 12.46 -8.72
CA TYR A 148 8.36 12.95 -9.37
C TYR A 148 9.26 13.62 -8.31
N ALA A 149 10.56 13.73 -8.59
CA ALA A 149 11.49 14.43 -7.71
C ALA A 149 11.21 15.94 -7.69
N PHE A 150 11.20 16.55 -6.51
CA PHE A 150 11.14 17.99 -6.34
C PHE A 150 11.99 18.44 -5.14
N SER A 151 12.55 19.65 -5.22
CA SER A 151 13.20 20.33 -4.09
C SER A 151 12.45 21.59 -3.66
N ASP A 152 11.63 22.12 -4.55
CA ASP A 152 10.69 23.21 -4.29
C ASP A 152 9.28 22.60 -4.24
N PRO A 153 8.53 22.74 -3.14
CA PRO A 153 7.18 22.20 -3.02
C PRO A 153 6.21 22.75 -4.07
N ASP A 154 6.48 23.94 -4.63
CA ASP A 154 5.66 24.55 -5.68
C ASP A 154 6.07 24.10 -7.10
N ALA A 155 7.10 23.27 -7.23
CA ALA A 155 7.59 22.81 -8.53
C ALA A 155 6.59 21.86 -9.21
N GLY A 156 6.35 22.14 -10.50
CA GLY A 156 5.67 21.24 -11.42
C GLY A 156 6.49 19.97 -11.73
N PRO A 157 5.93 19.06 -12.53
CA PRO A 157 6.63 17.83 -12.93
C PRO A 157 7.85 18.12 -13.81
N PRO A 158 8.73 17.11 -14.05
CA PRO A 158 9.80 17.19 -15.03
C PRO A 158 9.30 17.76 -16.36
N THR A 159 9.96 18.81 -16.86
CA THR A 159 9.46 19.60 -18.00
C THR A 159 10.51 19.75 -19.11
N ALA A 160 10.06 19.51 -20.34
CA ALA A 160 10.83 19.80 -21.55
C ALA A 160 10.82 21.31 -21.92
N GLY A 161 10.32 22.16 -21.01
CA GLY A 161 10.08 23.59 -21.22
C GLY A 161 8.68 23.90 -21.76
N SER A 162 8.30 25.19 -21.72
CA SER A 162 7.03 25.71 -22.25
C SER A 162 5.76 25.02 -21.71
N GLY A 163 5.80 24.50 -20.48
CA GLY A 163 4.67 23.80 -19.86
C GLY A 163 4.45 22.36 -20.35
N ILE A 164 5.39 21.81 -21.12
CA ILE A 164 5.34 20.42 -21.59
C ILE A 164 5.98 19.53 -20.53
N THR A 165 5.24 18.54 -20.04
CA THR A 165 5.77 17.48 -19.18
C THR A 165 6.62 16.51 -19.99
N GLU A 166 7.77 16.11 -19.45
CA GLU A 166 8.64 15.11 -20.09
C GLU A 166 7.98 13.73 -20.11
N ASP A 167 8.43 12.89 -21.03
CA ASP A 167 8.07 11.47 -21.04
C ASP A 167 8.49 10.80 -19.73
N VAL A 168 7.67 9.86 -19.27
CA VAL A 168 7.96 9.12 -18.02
C VAL A 168 9.11 8.14 -18.25
N ASP A 169 10.24 8.42 -17.60
CA ASP A 169 11.38 7.50 -17.50
C ASP A 169 11.66 7.14 -16.03
N CYS A 170 11.20 5.95 -15.64
CA CYS A 170 11.42 5.40 -14.29
C CYS A 170 12.84 4.82 -14.10
N SER A 171 13.69 4.81 -15.13
CA SER A 171 15.11 4.46 -14.99
C SER A 171 15.97 5.66 -14.58
N ALA A 172 15.42 6.87 -14.72
CA ALA A 172 16.02 8.11 -14.26
C ALA A 172 15.44 8.54 -12.91
N ALA A 173 16.12 9.46 -12.23
CA ALA A 173 15.72 9.95 -10.90
C ALA A 173 14.55 10.96 -10.92
N ALA A 174 14.16 11.46 -12.10
CA ALA A 174 13.14 12.50 -12.22
C ALA A 174 11.73 11.99 -11.88
N TRP A 175 11.40 10.76 -12.31
CA TRP A 175 10.15 10.08 -11.99
C TRP A 175 10.43 8.99 -10.96
N GLN A 176 9.78 9.08 -9.79
CA GLN A 176 10.06 8.17 -8.67
C GLN A 176 9.49 6.77 -8.90
N CYS A 177 8.34 6.71 -9.57
CA CYS A 177 7.68 5.47 -9.99
C CYS A 177 7.58 4.42 -8.87
N GLU A 178 7.18 4.84 -7.67
CA GLU A 178 7.05 3.99 -6.48
C GLU A 178 6.18 2.76 -6.76
N HIS A 179 5.11 2.92 -7.55
CA HIS A 179 4.25 1.84 -8.02
C HIS A 179 4.96 0.74 -8.85
N ARG A 180 6.18 0.99 -9.35
CA ARG A 180 7.02 0.00 -10.07
C ARG A 180 8.17 -0.53 -9.24
N GLN A 181 8.43 0.04 -8.06
CA GLN A 181 9.45 -0.48 -7.16
C GLN A 181 9.03 -1.90 -6.74
N PRO A 182 9.88 -2.92 -6.91
CA PRO A 182 9.47 -4.31 -6.73
C PRO A 182 8.80 -4.60 -5.39
N ARG A 183 9.30 -4.02 -4.29
CA ARG A 183 8.74 -4.20 -2.94
C ARG A 183 7.32 -3.64 -2.81
N ILE A 184 6.98 -2.56 -3.50
CA ILE A 184 5.63 -1.98 -3.48
C ILE A 184 4.74 -2.72 -4.48
N ALA A 185 5.20 -2.90 -5.72
CA ALA A 185 4.45 -3.58 -6.78
C ALA A 185 4.06 -5.02 -6.41
N ASN A 186 4.98 -5.79 -5.83
CA ASN A 186 4.70 -7.16 -5.39
C ASN A 186 3.77 -7.18 -4.17
N MET A 187 3.80 -6.15 -3.32
CA MET A 187 2.85 -6.04 -2.21
C MET A 187 1.45 -5.65 -2.67
N VAL A 188 1.28 -5.04 -3.85
CA VAL A 188 -0.03 -4.91 -4.50
C VAL A 188 -0.55 -6.29 -4.92
N GLU A 189 0.30 -7.17 -5.45
CA GLU A 189 -0.09 -8.56 -5.72
C GLU A 189 -0.45 -9.30 -4.41
N PHE A 190 0.38 -9.18 -3.37
CA PHE A 190 0.08 -9.72 -2.04
C PHE A 190 -1.30 -9.25 -1.56
N HIS A 191 -1.57 -7.94 -1.61
CA HIS A 191 -2.85 -7.35 -1.24
C HIS A 191 -4.01 -8.06 -1.96
N ASN A 192 -3.93 -8.18 -3.30
CA ASN A 192 -4.94 -8.84 -4.11
C ASN A 192 -5.15 -10.31 -3.71
N VAL A 193 -4.06 -11.03 -3.39
CA VAL A 193 -4.15 -12.42 -2.95
C VAL A 193 -4.81 -12.53 -1.59
N VAL A 194 -4.59 -11.61 -0.67
CA VAL A 194 -5.09 -11.73 0.72
C VAL A 194 -6.44 -11.05 0.99
N GLN A 195 -7.06 -10.45 -0.02
CA GLN A 195 -8.37 -9.78 0.12
C GLN A 195 -9.41 -10.66 0.83
N GLY A 196 -10.21 -10.02 1.69
CA GLY A 196 -11.27 -10.69 2.47
C GLY A 196 -10.81 -11.50 3.69
N THR A 197 -9.51 -11.55 3.97
CA THR A 197 -8.98 -12.24 5.18
C THR A 197 -8.75 -11.28 6.35
N GLY A 198 -8.88 -11.78 7.58
CA GLY A 198 -8.45 -11.05 8.78
C GLY A 198 -6.97 -11.25 9.12
N VAL A 199 -6.47 -10.47 10.07
CA VAL A 199 -5.13 -10.63 10.65
C VAL A 199 -5.09 -11.87 11.55
N THR A 200 -4.07 -12.70 11.40
CA THR A 200 -3.88 -13.93 12.19
C THR A 200 -2.43 -14.06 12.64
N GLY A 201 -2.17 -14.72 13.77
CA GLY A 201 -0.80 -15.07 14.14
C GLY A 201 0.14 -13.88 14.33
N TRP A 202 -0.36 -12.77 14.88
CA TRP A 202 0.45 -11.59 15.18
C TRP A 202 1.62 -11.95 16.11
N TRP A 203 2.81 -11.46 15.76
CA TRP A 203 4.02 -11.49 16.54
C TRP A 203 4.73 -10.14 16.45
N ASP A 204 5.36 -9.73 17.55
CA ASP A 204 6.28 -8.59 17.59
C ASP A 204 7.40 -8.85 18.61
N ASN A 205 8.49 -8.09 18.51
CA ASN A 205 9.59 -8.10 19.49
C ASN A 205 9.42 -7.03 20.61
N GLY A 206 8.27 -6.36 20.69
CA GLY A 206 8.05 -5.18 21.54
C GLY A 206 8.70 -3.89 21.04
N ASN A 207 9.19 -3.88 19.81
CA ASN A 207 9.85 -2.74 19.14
C ASN A 207 9.52 -2.74 17.62
N ASP A 208 10.53 -2.70 16.75
CA ASP A 208 10.38 -2.43 15.30
C ASP A 208 10.50 -3.69 14.44
N SER A 209 10.30 -4.86 15.02
CA SER A 209 10.06 -6.09 14.27
C SER A 209 8.66 -6.63 14.52
N ILE A 210 7.90 -6.83 13.44
CA ILE A 210 6.56 -7.40 13.47
C ILE A 210 6.39 -8.51 12.44
N ALA A 211 5.46 -9.42 12.69
CA ALA A 211 5.01 -10.40 11.72
C ALA A 211 3.54 -10.74 11.93
N PHE A 212 2.81 -10.98 10.84
CA PHE A 212 1.44 -11.44 10.92
C PHE A 212 1.01 -12.15 9.64
N GLY A 213 0.04 -13.04 9.79
CA GLY A 213 -0.67 -13.70 8.70
C GLY A 213 -1.93 -12.94 8.28
N ARG A 214 -2.36 -13.25 7.06
CA ARG A 214 -3.64 -12.85 6.48
C ARG A 214 -4.43 -14.10 6.13
N GLY A 215 -5.09 -14.64 7.14
CA GLY A 215 -5.66 -15.99 7.10
C GLY A 215 -4.61 -17.04 6.71
N ASP A 216 -5.03 -18.00 5.89
CA ASP A 216 -4.18 -19.01 5.24
C ASP A 216 -3.66 -18.55 3.86
N ARG A 217 -3.77 -17.26 3.53
CA ARG A 217 -3.50 -16.72 2.18
C ARG A 217 -2.21 -15.92 2.08
N GLY A 218 -1.72 -15.34 3.18
CA GLY A 218 -0.49 -14.57 3.17
C GLY A 218 0.15 -14.43 4.55
N TYR A 219 1.43 -14.07 4.55
CA TYR A 219 2.21 -13.80 5.76
C TYR A 219 3.25 -12.72 5.46
N LEU A 220 3.34 -11.71 6.32
CA LEU A 220 4.29 -10.61 6.23
C LEU A 220 5.17 -10.59 7.48
N VAL A 221 6.47 -10.35 7.30
CA VAL A 221 7.43 -9.96 8.33
C VAL A 221 8.01 -8.60 7.94
N LEU A 222 8.08 -7.66 8.88
CA LEU A 222 8.81 -6.40 8.72
C LEU A 222 9.83 -6.29 9.86
N ASN A 223 11.01 -5.79 9.53
CA ASN A 223 12.07 -5.47 10.47
C ASN A 223 12.63 -4.08 10.13
N ASP A 224 12.18 -3.07 10.87
CA ASP A 224 12.68 -1.69 10.75
C ASP A 224 13.72 -1.35 11.84
N GLU A 225 14.26 -2.38 12.49
CA GLU A 225 15.39 -2.24 13.40
C GLU A 225 16.71 -1.99 12.63
N ASP A 226 17.69 -1.35 13.30
CA ASP A 226 19.07 -1.20 12.81
C ASP A 226 19.86 -2.53 12.72
N SER A 227 19.27 -3.62 13.22
CA SER A 227 19.92 -4.94 13.26
C SER A 227 19.07 -6.03 12.61
N ALA A 228 19.74 -7.01 12.01
CA ALA A 228 19.07 -8.13 11.38
C ALA A 228 18.45 -9.09 12.40
N LEU A 229 17.22 -9.53 12.14
CA LEU A 229 16.66 -10.71 12.78
C LEU A 229 17.35 -11.96 12.21
N THR A 230 18.07 -12.69 13.06
CA THR A 230 18.76 -13.93 12.65
C THR A 230 18.26 -15.12 13.46
N GLY A 231 18.17 -16.29 12.83
CA GLY A 231 17.77 -17.53 13.48
C GLY A 231 16.27 -17.69 13.74
N ARG A 232 15.43 -16.74 13.34
CA ARG A 232 14.04 -16.70 13.79
C ARG A 232 13.14 -17.64 12.99
N SER A 233 12.28 -18.35 13.71
CA SER A 233 11.18 -19.12 13.12
C SER A 233 9.86 -18.39 13.35
N PHE A 234 9.03 -18.37 12.31
CA PHE A 234 7.72 -17.72 12.29
C PHE A 234 6.65 -18.78 12.05
N HIS A 235 5.50 -18.64 12.73
CA HIS A 235 4.37 -19.54 12.60
C HIS A 235 3.28 -18.89 11.76
N THR A 236 3.00 -19.47 10.60
CA THR A 236 1.99 -19.02 9.65
C THR A 236 0.86 -20.04 9.54
N SER A 237 -0.29 -19.60 9.03
CA SER A 237 -1.40 -20.49 8.63
C SER A 237 -1.35 -20.88 7.15
N LEU A 238 -0.31 -20.45 6.41
CA LEU A 238 -0.08 -20.90 5.03
C LEU A 238 0.06 -22.44 5.01
N PRO A 239 -0.49 -23.12 3.98
CA PRO A 239 -0.26 -24.54 3.78
C PRO A 239 1.23 -24.88 3.68
N ALA A 240 1.60 -26.10 4.05
CA ALA A 240 2.98 -26.58 3.86
C ALA A 240 3.39 -26.50 2.39
N GLY A 241 4.63 -26.08 2.14
CA GLY A 241 5.17 -25.87 0.80
C GLY A 241 6.31 -24.86 0.80
N THR A 242 6.86 -24.62 -0.38
CA THR A 242 7.97 -23.73 -0.64
C THR A 242 7.45 -22.49 -1.32
N TYR A 243 7.64 -21.34 -0.69
CA TYR A 243 7.10 -20.07 -1.15
C TYR A 243 8.22 -19.17 -1.64
N CYS A 244 7.97 -18.47 -2.75
CA CYS A 244 8.82 -17.33 -3.11
C CYS A 244 8.65 -16.22 -2.09
N ASP A 245 9.75 -15.61 -1.69
CA ASP A 245 9.70 -14.32 -1.00
C ASP A 245 9.40 -13.21 -2.00
N VAL A 246 8.14 -12.78 -2.03
CA VAL A 246 7.70 -11.76 -2.98
C VAL A 246 8.15 -10.36 -2.59
N PHE A 247 8.68 -10.17 -1.39
CA PHE A 247 9.30 -8.91 -1.01
C PHE A 247 10.62 -8.68 -1.76
N HIS A 248 11.29 -9.77 -2.18
CA HIS A 248 12.59 -9.74 -2.84
C HIS A 248 12.59 -10.29 -4.28
N GLY A 249 11.47 -10.83 -4.74
CA GLY A 249 11.39 -11.44 -6.06
C GLY A 249 9.97 -11.74 -6.49
N ARG A 250 9.83 -12.56 -7.52
CA ARG A 250 8.53 -12.99 -8.06
C ARG A 250 8.57 -14.45 -8.45
N VAL A 251 7.38 -15.02 -8.60
CA VAL A 251 7.20 -16.34 -9.19
C VAL A 251 7.53 -16.29 -10.69
N THR A 252 8.13 -17.35 -11.20
CA THR A 252 8.42 -17.57 -12.61
C THR A 252 8.01 -18.99 -13.00
N ALA A 253 8.03 -19.30 -14.29
CA ALA A 253 7.71 -20.64 -14.80
C ALA A 253 8.62 -21.75 -14.23
N THR A 254 9.81 -21.41 -13.72
CA THR A 254 10.81 -22.37 -13.24
C THR A 254 11.16 -22.21 -11.75
N GLY A 255 10.43 -21.39 -10.99
CA GLY A 255 10.71 -21.14 -9.57
C GLY A 255 10.63 -19.66 -9.22
N CYS A 256 11.53 -19.17 -8.36
CA CYS A 256 11.51 -17.80 -7.86
C CYS A 256 12.71 -17.00 -8.37
N THR A 257 12.54 -15.70 -8.62
CA THR A 257 13.68 -14.81 -8.90
C THR A 257 14.43 -14.40 -7.64
N GLY A 258 13.79 -14.52 -6.47
CA GLY A 258 14.33 -14.19 -5.16
C GLY A 258 14.47 -15.43 -4.26
N PRO A 259 14.74 -15.21 -2.97
CA PRO A 259 14.80 -16.27 -1.96
C PRO A 259 13.50 -17.09 -1.89
N THR A 260 13.61 -18.27 -1.29
CA THR A 260 12.47 -19.14 -0.99
C THR A 260 12.46 -19.56 0.46
N TYR A 261 11.27 -19.79 1.00
CA TYR A 261 11.07 -20.27 2.36
C TYR A 261 10.14 -21.47 2.38
N THR A 262 10.56 -22.54 3.04
CA THR A 262 9.73 -23.74 3.23
C THR A 262 8.92 -23.63 4.52
N VAL A 263 7.60 -23.62 4.38
CA VAL A 263 6.64 -23.78 5.47
C VAL A 263 6.43 -25.28 5.69
N ASN A 264 6.71 -25.76 6.89
CA ASN A 264 6.55 -27.17 7.23
C ASN A 264 5.08 -27.53 7.52
N ALA A 265 4.80 -28.83 7.72
CA ALA A 265 3.46 -29.34 8.02
C ALA A 265 2.82 -28.77 9.31
N ALA A 266 3.62 -28.17 10.19
CA ALA A 266 3.17 -27.51 11.41
C ALA A 266 3.07 -25.98 11.26
N GLY A 267 3.18 -25.44 10.04
CA GLY A 267 3.05 -24.00 9.77
C GLY A 267 4.29 -23.17 10.10
N TRP A 268 5.45 -23.78 10.37
CA TRP A 268 6.66 -23.03 10.70
C TRP A 268 7.60 -22.87 9.50
N PHE A 269 8.20 -21.68 9.37
CA PHE A 269 9.33 -21.42 8.48
C PHE A 269 10.40 -20.60 9.21
N ARG A 270 11.67 -20.75 8.83
CA ARG A 270 12.80 -19.96 9.36
C ARG A 270 13.18 -18.89 8.35
N ALA A 271 13.32 -17.65 8.79
CA ALA A 271 13.81 -16.56 7.97
C ALA A 271 14.80 -15.67 8.74
N ASP A 272 15.86 -15.28 8.05
CA ASP A 272 16.76 -14.21 8.48
C ASP A 272 16.31 -12.94 7.73
N VAL A 273 16.01 -11.86 8.45
CA VAL A 273 15.47 -10.60 7.89
C VAL A 273 16.46 -9.48 8.21
N ALA A 274 16.99 -8.81 7.18
CA ALA A 274 17.97 -7.75 7.35
C ALA A 274 17.39 -6.53 8.09
N ALA A 275 18.26 -5.63 8.54
CA ALA A 275 17.87 -4.32 9.05
C ALA A 275 17.13 -3.52 7.94
N HIS A 276 16.05 -2.84 8.30
CA HIS A 276 15.15 -2.14 7.38
C HIS A 276 14.73 -3.02 6.18
N ASP A 277 14.16 -4.18 6.46
CA ASP A 277 13.77 -5.16 5.44
C ASP A 277 12.51 -5.96 5.83
N GLY A 278 12.06 -6.84 4.96
CA GLY A 278 10.88 -7.67 5.19
C GLY A 278 10.92 -9.00 4.45
N VAL A 279 9.92 -9.84 4.71
CA VAL A 279 9.65 -11.09 3.98
C VAL A 279 8.15 -11.17 3.76
N ALA A 280 7.73 -11.48 2.53
CA ALA A 280 6.31 -11.63 2.21
C ALA A 280 6.07 -12.95 1.47
N LEU A 281 5.19 -13.79 2.00
CA LEU A 281 4.79 -15.06 1.42
C LEU A 281 3.28 -15.06 1.17
N HIS A 282 2.81 -15.59 0.05
CA HIS A 282 1.38 -15.75 -0.19
C HIS A 282 1.04 -17.02 -0.96
N ALA A 283 -0.22 -17.47 -0.88
CA ALA A 283 -0.70 -18.73 -1.47
C ALA A 283 -0.44 -18.82 -2.99
N GLY A 284 -0.56 -17.69 -3.71
CA GLY A 284 -0.23 -17.61 -5.14
C GLY A 284 1.27 -17.73 -5.48
N ALA A 285 2.16 -17.73 -4.47
CA ALA A 285 3.61 -17.83 -4.62
C ALA A 285 4.19 -19.16 -4.11
N ASN A 286 3.35 -20.18 -3.93
CA ASN A 286 3.80 -21.54 -3.65
C ASN A 286 4.34 -22.21 -4.94
N VAL A 287 5.57 -22.70 -4.89
CA VAL A 287 6.28 -23.33 -6.01
C VAL A 287 6.63 -24.81 -5.78
N GLY A 288 6.17 -25.43 -4.69
CA GLY A 288 6.41 -26.85 -4.40
C GLY A 288 6.28 -27.23 -2.94
#